data_AF-A0A3C1X9C2-F1
#
_entry.id   AF-A0A3C1X9C2-F1
#
_cell.length_a   1.000
_cell.length_b   1.000
_cell.length_c   1.000
_cell.angle_alpha   90.00
_cell.angle_beta   90.00
_cell.angle_gamma   90.00
#
_symmetry.space_group_name_H-M   'P 1'
#
loop_
_entity.id
_entity.type
_entity.pdbx_description
1 polymer ?
#
loop_
_entity_poly.entity_id
_entity_poly.type
_entity_poly.pdbx_seq_one_letter_code
_entity_poly.pdbx_strand_id
1 'polypeptide(L)' 'FSEETTRQIDLEVQRIIKDAEQRAIDLLTQYRQQMDQLVQALLESEDLVREQIEQILGPRPFLPSKETDSPAEPVSEAG' A
#
# COMPACT_ATOMS: atom_id res chain seq x y z
N PHE A 1 -36.93 11.63 -1.39
CA PHE A 1 -35.66 12.35 -1.59
C PHE A 1 -35.90 13.44 -2.63
N SER A 2 -35.47 14.68 -2.40
CA SER A 2 -35.67 15.75 -3.38
C SER A 2 -34.64 15.62 -4.52
N GLU A 3 -34.98 16.06 -5.73
CA GLU A 3 -34.05 16.08 -6.87
C GLU A 3 -32.77 16.87 -6.54
N GLU A 4 -32.90 17.95 -5.78
CA GLU A 4 -31.76 18.77 -5.34
C GLU A 4 -30.85 18.00 -4.38
N THR A 5 -31.41 17.23 -3.45
CA THR A 5 -30.63 16.39 -2.53
C THR A 5 -29.86 15.31 -3.30
N THR A 6 -30.50 14.67 -4.28
CA THR A 6 -29.84 13.66 -5.12
C THR A 6 -28.70 14.28 -5.92
N ARG A 7 -28.92 15.45 -6.52
CA ARG A 7 -27.88 16.18 -7.26
C ARG A 7 -26.68 16.53 -6.39
N GLN A 8 -26.92 16.99 -5.16
CA GLN A 8 -25.83 17.32 -4.22
C GLN A 8 -25.01 16.07 -3.84
N ILE A 9 -25.66 14.92 -3.64
CA ILE A 9 -24.97 13.67 -3.38
C ILE A 9 -24.05 13.29 -4.53
N ASP A 10 -24.55 13.33 -5.77
CA ASP A 10 -23.74 12.97 -6.95
C ASP A 10 -22.51 13.86 -7.11
N LEU A 11 -22.65 15.16 -6.83
CA LEU A 11 -21.54 16.11 -6.86
C LEU A 11 -20.48 15.79 -5.80
N GLU A 12 -20.89 15.46 -4.58
CA GLU A 12 -19.95 15.09 -3.51
C GLU A 12 -19.26 13.75 -3.79
N VAL A 13 -19.97 12.77 -4.34
CA VAL A 13 -19.36 11.50 -4.76
C VAL A 13 -18.30 11.74 -5.82
N GLN A 14 -18.60 12.54 -6.85
CA GLN A 14 -17.62 12.89 -7.88
C GLN A 14 -16.41 13.62 -7.30
N ARG A 15 -16.62 14.55 -6.36
CA ARG A 15 -15.54 15.27 -5.69
C ARG A 15 -14.64 14.31 -4.91
N ILE A 16 -15.21 13.42 -4.11
CA ILE A 16 -14.45 12.43 -3.33
C ILE A 16 -13.59 11.54 -4.23
N ILE A 17 -14.14 11.07 -5.35
CA ILE A 17 -13.41 10.21 -6.29
C ILE A 17 -12.22 10.98 -6.88
N LYS A 18 -12.44 12.21 -7.36
CA LYS A 18 -11.37 13.06 -7.92
C LYS A 18 -10.30 13.37 -6.89
N ASP A 19 -10.68 13.69 -5.66
CA ASP A 19 -9.75 13.98 -4.58
C ASP A 19 -8.94 12.73 -4.19
N ALA A 20 -9.54 11.54 -4.26
CA ALA A 20 -8.83 10.28 -4.02
C ALA A 20 -7.85 9.96 -5.16
N GLU A 21 -8.26 10.14 -6.41
CA GLU A 21 -7.43 9.97 -7.59
C GLU A 21 -6.21 10.90 -7.54
N GLN A 22 -6.43 12.20 -7.30
CA GLN A 22 -5.35 13.17 -7.21
C GLN A 22 -4.37 12.84 -6.09
N ARG A 23 -4.87 12.47 -4.90
CA ARG A 23 -4.00 12.05 -3.80
C ARG A 23 -3.16 10.82 -4.15
N ALA A 24 -3.73 9.86 -4.88
CA ALA A 24 -2.99 8.68 -5.32
C ALA A 24 -1.88 9.05 -6.31
N ILE A 25 -2.19 9.93 -7.28
CA ILE A 25 -1.21 10.45 -8.23
C ILE A 25 -0.10 11.20 -7.48
N ASP A 26 -0.46 12.14 -6.61
CA ASP A 26 0.51 12.93 -5.85
C ASP A 26 1.42 12.04 -5.01
N LEU A 27 0.86 11.02 -4.35
CA LEU A 27 1.64 10.05 -3.57
C LEU A 27 2.62 9.28 -4.47
N LEU A 28 2.15 8.72 -5.58
CA LEU A 28 3.00 7.96 -6.50
C LEU A 28 4.07 8.84 -7.16
N THR A 29 3.75 10.09 -7.48
CA THR A 29 4.69 11.07 -8.02
C THR A 29 5.73 11.49 -6.97
N GLN A 30 5.30 11.78 -5.74
CA GLN A 30 6.18 12.14 -4.64
C GLN A 30 7.22 11.04 -4.36
N TYR A 31 6.81 9.77 -4.45
CA TYR A 31 7.67 8.62 -4.17
C TYR A 31 8.17 7.91 -5.44
N ARG A 32 8.22 8.63 -6.57
CA ARG A 32 8.55 8.05 -7.88
C ARG A 32 9.92 7.36 -7.90
N GLN A 33 10.92 7.99 -7.28
CA GLN A 33 12.27 7.45 -7.24
C GLN A 33 12.35 6.12 -6.47
N GLN A 34 11.63 6.02 -5.35
CA GLN A 34 11.56 4.77 -4.58
C GLN A 34 10.78 3.67 -5.34
N MET A 35 9.76 4.04 -6.12
CA MET A 35 9.08 3.10 -7.00
C MET A 35 9.98 2.58 -8.11
N ASP A 36 10.77 3.44 -8.75
CA ASP A 36 11.72 3.02 -9.77
C ASP A 36 12.79 2.07 -9.19
N GLN A 37 13.24 2.31 -7.94
CA GLN A 37 14.14 1.39 -7.23
C GLN A 37 13.48 0.04 -6.92
N LEU A 38 12.23 0.04 -6.50
CA LEU A 38 11.48 -1.18 -6.22
C LEU A 38 11.29 -2.02 -7.49
N VAL A 39 10.96 -1.37 -8.61
CA VAL A 39 10.84 -2.03 -9.92
C VAL A 39 12.18 -2.61 -10.35
N GLN A 40 13.27 -1.85 -10.22
CA GLN A 40 14.61 -2.35 -10.57
C GLN A 40 14.99 -3.58 -9.73
N ALA A 41 14.72 -3.54 -8.43
CA ALA A 41 14.97 -4.67 -7.53
C ALA A 41 14.13 -5.91 -7.92
N LEU A 42 12.88 -5.73 -8.35
CA LEU A 42 12.01 -6.81 -8.84
C LEU A 42 12.43 -7.37 -10.22
N LEU A 43 13.08 -6.55 -11.06
CA LEU A 43 13.65 -7.02 -12.32
C LEU A 43 14.91 -7.89 -12.09
N GLU A 44 15.66 -7.60 -11.02
CA GLU A 44 16.85 -8.35 -10.62
C GLU A 44 16.51 -9.61 -9.80
N SER A 45 15.44 -9.54 -9.01
CA SER A 45 14.97 -10.62 -8.13
C SER A 45 13.45 -10.75 -8.24
N GLU A 46 12.95 -11.93 -8.62
CA GLU A 46 11.51 -12.16 -8.84
C GLU A 46 10.65 -11.88 -7.59
N ASP A 47 11.24 -11.97 -6.40
CA ASP A 47 10.60 -11.71 -5.10
C ASP A 47 11.47 -10.81 -4.22
N LEU A 48 10.85 -9.99 -3.35
CA LEU A 48 11.54 -9.16 -2.36
C LEU A 48 11.05 -9.49 -0.95
N VAL A 49 11.98 -9.65 -0.01
CA VAL A 49 11.66 -9.80 1.42
C VAL A 49 11.45 -8.45 2.10
N ARG A 50 10.84 -8.47 3.29
CA ARG A 50 10.49 -7.27 4.07
C ARG A 50 11.67 -6.32 4.24
N GLU A 51 12.84 -6.83 4.60
CA GLU A 51 14.03 -6.05 4.89
C GLU A 51 14.50 -5.28 3.65
N GLN A 52 14.39 -5.88 2.46
CA GLN A 52 14.72 -5.23 1.19
C GLN A 52 13.74 -4.12 0.86
N ILE A 53 12.43 -4.35 1.10
CA ILE A 53 11.40 -3.32 0.90
C ILE A 53 11.62 -2.15 1.86
N GLU A 54 11.96 -2.42 3.13
CA GLU A 54 12.25 -1.38 4.13
C GLU A 54 13.52 -0.59 3.81
N GLN A 55 14.52 -1.21 3.16
CA GLN A 55 15.69 -0.48 2.66
C GLN A 55 15.34 0.52 1.55
N ILE A 56 14.35 0.20 0.70
CA ILE A 56 13.94 1.04 -0.43
C ILE A 56 12.91 2.11 -0.01
N LEU A 57 11.88 1.71 0.73
CA LEU A 57 10.73 2.55 1.09
C LEU A 57 10.85 3.20 2.48
N GLY A 58 11.79 2.75 3.30
CA GLY A 58 11.89 3.13 4.71
C GLY A 58 10.96 2.32 5.62
N PRO A 59 11.01 2.60 6.94
CA PRO A 59 10.21 1.89 7.93
C PRO A 59 8.72 2.17 7.75
N ARG A 60 7.89 1.16 7.99
CA ARG A 60 6.43 1.30 7.84
C ARG A 60 5.86 2.26 8.90
N PRO A 61 5.19 3.36 8.50
CA PRO A 61 4.83 4.44 9.43
C PRO A 61 3.69 4.11 10.41
N PHE A 62 2.88 3.07 10.17
CA PHE A 62 1.65 2.77 10.93
C PHE A 62 1.55 1.35 11.48
N LEU A 63 2.66 0.65 11.69
CA LEU A 63 2.63 -0.61 12.45
C LEU A 63 2.94 -0.34 13.93
N PRO A 64 2.20 -0.96 14.88
CA PRO A 64 2.69 -1.07 16.24
C PRO A 64 4.00 -1.86 16.19
N SER A 65 5.03 -1.33 16.85
CA SER A 65 6.35 -1.92 16.84
C SER A 65 6.33 -3.32 17.48
N LYS A 66 6.95 -4.27 16.75
CA LYS A 66 7.54 -5.58 17.15
C LYS A 66 6.70 -6.88 17.10
N GLU A 67 7.36 -7.85 16.43
CA GLU A 67 7.44 -9.32 16.66
C GLU A 67 6.15 -10.11 16.31
N THR A 68 6.10 -11.00 15.31
CA THR A 68 6.91 -12.23 15.15
C THR A 68 7.06 -12.64 13.68
N ASP A 69 8.30 -12.74 13.20
CA ASP A 69 8.67 -13.80 12.24
C ASP A 69 8.91 -15.05 13.09
N SER A 70 7.84 -15.81 13.35
CA SER A 70 7.97 -17.12 13.98
C SER A 70 8.10 -18.15 12.85
N PRO A 71 9.19 -18.93 12.81
CA PRO A 71 9.33 -20.01 11.83
C PRO A 71 8.13 -20.95 11.98
N ALA A 72 7.51 -21.31 10.87
CA ALA A 72 6.48 -22.34 10.83
C ALA A 72 7.03 -23.60 11.51
N GLU A 73 6.51 -23.94 12.70
CA GLU A 73 6.79 -25.24 13.28
C GLU A 73 6.16 -26.31 12.38
N PRO A 74 6.91 -27.38 12.05
CA PRO A 74 6.34 -28.49 11.31
C PRO A 74 5.30 -29.16 12.20
N VAL A 75 4.06 -29.20 11.73
CA VAL A 75 2.99 -29.98 12.36
C VAL A 75 3.45 -31.43 12.43
N SER A 76 3.89 -31.87 13.61
CA SER A 76 4.24 -33.26 13.86
C SER A 76 2.95 -34.07 13.97
N GLU A 77 2.66 -34.88 12.96
CA GLU A 77 1.77 -36.04 13.08
C GLU A 77 2.32 -37.02 14.14
N ALA A 78 1.50 -37.31 15.15
CA ALA A 78 1.52 -38.54 15.97
C ALA A 78 0.32 -38.48 16.92
N GLY A 79 -0.57 -39.45 17.09
CA GLY A 79 -0.79 -40.79 16.55
C GLY A 79 -2.09 -41.30 17.18
#